data_AF-F0X155-F1
#
_entry.id   AF-F0X155-F1
#
_cell.length_a   1.000
_cell.length_b   1.000
_cell.length_c   1.000
_cell.angle_alpha   90.00
_cell.angle_beta   90.00
_cell.angle_gamma   90.00
#
_symmetry.space_group_name_H-M   'P 1'
#
loop_
_entity.id
_entity.type
_entity.pdbx_description
1 polymer ?
#
loop_
_entity_poly.entity_id
_entity_poly.type
_entity_poly.pdbx_seq_one_letter_code
_entity_poly.pdbx_strand_id
1 'polypeptide(L)'
;MKTLPAPNAPVISQVKRTSVTIAWHDVHRPDRYNTRAFGYFVCWKGNQDHTIHRRSIPIRALDRNVAGTLQTKITALKPNHTYTFSLGIYVENTFGPGSRPSQARTLPFREPNRIRGAPLPFQKSQELHLRWLNPVDNGGAAIQAFWIAIHDVYGASFLINRIDVISASRTLYNNSLWLETSVDNLIPRRLYQFRISATNAFGPSAWSDLSQSFQSLTHCDLVRGIPITRLRTHHTCSFILSDRAETLAKVSSQQFTYGWRGHFSPKSFDVIGEMIASEPLNASTPLQNSQDVYGRIVILHRDQTSFLDKVWHAQQAGALGVVIIDTGGVCRGTFDGNCVFGSSKALGNGFGHTDGHDRWYEIRIPYILITKAAAASLLPGCDLQKFI
;
A
#
# COMPACT_ATOMS: atom_id res chain seq x y z
N MET A 1 -18.66 63.85 -20.47
CA MET A 1 -18.25 62.77 -19.56
C MET A 1 -17.28 61.86 -20.31
N LYS A 2 -16.06 61.63 -19.80
CA LYS A 2 -15.18 60.61 -20.38
C LYS A 2 -15.77 59.24 -20.06
N THR A 3 -16.16 58.48 -21.07
CA THR A 3 -16.62 57.09 -20.93
C THR A 3 -15.42 56.21 -20.57
N LEU A 4 -15.62 55.25 -19.64
CA LEU A 4 -14.56 54.29 -19.29
C LEU A 4 -14.23 53.39 -20.49
N PRO A 5 -12.95 53.13 -20.78
CA PRO A 5 -12.57 52.29 -21.91
C PRO A 5 -12.96 50.83 -21.68
N ALA A 6 -13.34 50.14 -22.76
CA ALA A 6 -13.52 48.69 -22.74
C ALA A 6 -12.15 48.01 -22.79
N PRO A 7 -11.82 47.11 -21.83
CA PRO A 7 -10.62 46.28 -21.95
C PRO A 7 -10.69 45.32 -23.14
N ASN A 8 -9.52 44.87 -23.58
CA ASN A 8 -9.41 43.72 -24.47
C ASN A 8 -9.88 42.44 -23.77
N ALA A 9 -10.22 41.42 -24.56
CA ALA A 9 -10.56 40.10 -24.02
C ALA A 9 -9.41 39.57 -23.13
N PRO A 10 -9.71 39.04 -21.93
CA PRO A 10 -8.67 38.52 -21.05
C PRO A 10 -8.05 37.23 -21.62
N VAL A 11 -6.75 37.07 -21.49
CA VAL A 11 -6.04 35.84 -21.90
C VAL A 11 -6.17 34.79 -20.81
N ILE A 12 -6.48 33.55 -21.19
CA ILE A 12 -6.49 32.42 -20.26
C ILE A 12 -5.05 31.99 -20.02
N SER A 13 -4.52 32.22 -18.81
CA SER A 13 -3.11 31.93 -18.50
C SER A 13 -2.92 30.56 -17.84
N GLN A 14 -3.88 30.11 -17.04
CA GLN A 14 -3.82 28.79 -16.41
C GLN A 14 -5.22 28.22 -16.20
N VAL A 15 -5.38 26.93 -16.51
CA VAL A 15 -6.63 26.19 -16.29
C VAL A 15 -6.38 25.05 -15.31
N LYS A 16 -7.13 25.01 -14.21
CA LYS A 16 -7.17 23.90 -13.24
C LYS A 16 -8.60 23.34 -13.17
N ARG A 17 -8.81 22.31 -12.34
CA ARG A 17 -10.11 21.64 -12.16
C ARG A 17 -11.18 22.55 -11.57
N THR A 18 -10.80 23.37 -10.59
CA THR A 18 -11.74 24.24 -9.85
C THR A 18 -11.37 25.72 -9.94
N SER A 19 -10.43 26.07 -10.80
CA SER A 19 -10.01 27.45 -10.98
C SER A 19 -9.44 27.74 -12.36
N VAL A 20 -9.67 28.96 -12.83
CA VAL A 20 -9.03 29.51 -14.04
C VAL A 20 -8.35 30.82 -13.66
N THR A 21 -7.10 30.98 -14.09
CA THR A 21 -6.37 32.24 -14.00
C THR A 21 -6.48 32.95 -15.33
N ILE A 22 -6.88 34.21 -15.28
CA ILE A 22 -6.97 35.09 -16.44
C ILE A 22 -6.00 36.27 -16.30
N ALA A 23 -5.47 36.75 -17.41
CA ALA A 23 -4.50 37.84 -17.46
C ALA A 23 -4.86 38.87 -18.54
N TRP A 24 -4.57 40.15 -18.31
CA TRP A 24 -4.88 41.24 -19.23
C TRP A 24 -3.91 42.42 -19.10
N HIS A 25 -3.82 43.20 -20.17
CA HIS A 25 -3.07 44.45 -20.16
C HIS A 25 -3.85 45.54 -19.45
N ASP A 26 -3.14 46.37 -18.69
CA ASP A 26 -3.75 47.50 -17.99
C ASP A 26 -4.08 48.62 -18.99
N VAL A 27 -5.36 48.96 -19.12
CA VAL A 27 -5.87 49.92 -20.12
C VAL A 27 -6.34 51.23 -19.51
N HIS A 28 -6.34 51.36 -18.18
CA HIS A 28 -6.76 52.57 -17.49
C HIS A 28 -5.69 53.05 -16.51
N ARG A 29 -5.15 54.24 -16.80
CA ARG A 29 -4.26 54.98 -15.90
C ARG A 29 -4.98 56.25 -15.46
N PRO A 30 -5.33 56.40 -14.18
CA PRO A 30 -5.93 57.63 -13.69
C PRO A 30 -4.89 58.77 -13.75
N ASP A 31 -5.38 60.00 -13.86
CA ASP A 31 -4.54 61.20 -13.74
C ASP A 31 -3.85 61.24 -12.35
N ARG A 32 -2.65 61.81 -12.25
CA ARG A 32 -1.81 61.77 -11.02
C ARG A 32 -2.52 62.30 -9.76
N TYR A 33 -3.51 63.17 -9.92
CA TYR A 33 -4.27 63.78 -8.81
C TYR A 33 -5.62 63.12 -8.56
N ASN A 34 -5.99 62.10 -9.33
CA ASN A 34 -7.25 61.40 -9.19
C ASN A 34 -7.14 60.32 -8.10
N THR A 35 -7.75 60.59 -6.94
CA THR A 35 -7.74 59.71 -5.76
C THR A 35 -8.91 58.72 -5.74
N ARG A 36 -9.75 58.69 -6.79
CA ARG A 36 -10.92 57.81 -6.84
C ARG A 36 -10.51 56.35 -6.84
N ALA A 37 -11.21 55.54 -6.07
CA ALA A 37 -11.00 54.11 -6.05
C ALA A 37 -11.40 53.49 -7.39
N PHE A 38 -10.49 52.75 -8.02
CA PHE A 38 -10.75 52.06 -9.27
C PHE A 38 -10.17 50.65 -9.27
N GLY A 39 -10.65 49.86 -10.22
CA GLY A 39 -10.16 48.50 -10.42
C GLY A 39 -10.87 47.84 -11.58
N TYR A 40 -10.83 46.52 -11.56
CA TYR A 40 -11.44 45.70 -12.60
C TYR A 40 -12.54 44.85 -11.99
N PHE A 41 -13.60 44.63 -12.74
CA PHE A 41 -14.58 43.59 -12.42
C PHE A 41 -14.48 42.47 -13.45
N VAL A 42 -14.55 41.24 -12.96
CA VAL A 42 -14.57 40.03 -13.79
C VAL A 42 -15.96 39.44 -13.72
N CYS A 43 -16.54 39.15 -14.88
CA CYS A 43 -17.76 38.39 -15.01
C CYS A 43 -17.46 37.00 -15.55
N TRP A 44 -18.10 35.97 -15.00
CA TRP A 44 -18.02 34.62 -15.56
C TRP A 44 -19.37 33.91 -15.51
N LYS A 45 -19.60 33.05 -16.50
CA LYS A 45 -20.78 32.19 -16.59
C LYS A 45 -20.40 30.84 -17.18
N GLY A 46 -21.03 29.77 -16.68
CA GLY A 46 -20.91 28.45 -17.29
C GLY A 46 -21.72 28.39 -18.58
N ASN A 47 -21.33 27.57 -19.55
CA ASN A 47 -22.12 27.43 -20.78
C ASN A 47 -23.50 26.80 -20.54
N GLN A 48 -23.65 26.04 -19.45
CA GLN A 48 -24.91 25.40 -19.03
C GLN A 48 -25.61 26.18 -17.90
N ASP A 49 -24.94 27.16 -17.30
CA ASP A 49 -25.49 27.97 -16.20
C ASP A 49 -25.83 29.37 -16.74
N HIS A 50 -27.09 29.79 -16.61
CA HIS A 50 -27.49 31.15 -16.98
C HIS A 50 -27.06 32.22 -15.95
N THR A 51 -26.57 31.80 -14.79
CA THR A 51 -26.11 32.70 -13.73
C THR A 51 -24.79 33.37 -14.14
N ILE A 52 -24.81 34.70 -14.18
CA ILE A 52 -23.61 35.51 -14.35
C ILE A 52 -23.09 35.88 -12.97
N HIS A 53 -21.90 35.38 -12.66
CA HIS A 53 -21.17 35.81 -11.47
C HIS A 53 -20.32 37.03 -11.80
N ARG A 54 -20.19 37.97 -10.85
CA ARG A 54 -19.35 39.16 -10.98
C ARG A 54 -18.52 39.34 -9.72
N ARG A 55 -17.23 39.64 -9.88
CA ARG A 55 -16.33 40.01 -8.78
C ARG A 55 -15.56 41.28 -9.12
N SER A 56 -15.73 42.32 -8.31
CA SER A 56 -14.93 43.55 -8.38
C SER A 56 -13.65 43.38 -7.59
N ILE A 57 -12.52 43.79 -8.17
CA ILE A 57 -11.19 43.64 -7.61
C ILE A 57 -10.48 44.99 -7.72
N PRO A 58 -10.11 45.63 -6.60
CA PRO A 58 -9.41 46.90 -6.65
C PRO A 58 -8.03 46.72 -7.27
N ILE A 59 -7.54 47.72 -7.99
CA ILE A 59 -6.26 47.64 -8.72
C ILE A 59 -5.08 47.20 -7.84
N ARG A 60 -5.08 47.62 -6.57
CA ARG A 60 -4.06 47.29 -5.55
C ARG A 60 -4.07 45.82 -5.11
N ALA A 61 -5.15 45.09 -5.35
CA ALA A 61 -5.28 43.67 -5.00
C ALA A 61 -5.08 42.74 -6.21
N LEU A 62 -4.73 43.29 -7.37
CA LEU A 62 -4.42 42.50 -8.56
C LEU A 62 -2.93 42.14 -8.57
N ASP A 63 -2.66 40.86 -8.79
CA ASP A 63 -1.30 40.38 -9.01
C ASP A 63 -0.83 40.79 -10.42
N ARG A 64 0.49 40.92 -10.59
CA ARG A 64 1.12 41.01 -11.91
C ARG A 64 1.83 39.70 -12.22
N ASN A 65 1.76 39.24 -13.46
CA ASN A 65 2.58 38.12 -13.91
C ASN A 65 3.98 38.57 -14.33
N VAL A 66 4.84 37.62 -14.71
CA VAL A 66 6.23 37.87 -15.14
C VAL A 66 6.31 38.84 -16.33
N ALA A 67 5.28 38.86 -17.19
CA ALA A 67 5.18 39.77 -18.33
C ALA A 67 4.62 41.16 -17.97
N GLY A 68 4.38 41.46 -16.68
CA GLY A 68 3.85 42.74 -16.20
C GLY A 68 2.35 42.96 -16.39
N THR A 69 1.64 41.99 -16.97
CA THR A 69 0.17 42.03 -17.15
C THR A 69 -0.54 41.77 -15.83
N LEU A 70 -1.72 42.36 -15.64
CA LEU A 70 -2.57 42.12 -14.48
C LEU A 70 -3.19 40.73 -14.58
N GLN A 71 -3.30 40.02 -13.46
CA GLN A 71 -3.92 38.71 -13.42
C GLN A 71 -4.80 38.51 -12.20
N THR A 72 -5.76 37.60 -12.32
CA THR A 72 -6.54 37.13 -11.18
C THR A 72 -6.96 35.67 -11.35
N LYS A 73 -7.06 34.97 -10.22
CA LYS A 73 -7.53 33.59 -10.16
C LYS A 73 -9.01 33.54 -9.76
N ILE A 74 -9.80 32.89 -10.60
CA ILE A 74 -11.22 32.62 -10.35
C ILE A 74 -11.29 31.20 -9.81
N THR A 75 -11.84 31.01 -8.61
CA THR A 75 -11.89 29.75 -7.88
C THR A 75 -13.32 29.22 -7.77
N ALA A 76 -13.50 28.04 -7.16
CA ALA A 76 -14.80 27.40 -6.95
C ALA A 76 -15.60 27.13 -8.25
N LEU A 77 -14.88 26.90 -9.36
CA LEU A 77 -15.50 26.47 -10.61
C LEU A 77 -15.78 24.95 -10.58
N LYS A 78 -16.80 24.50 -11.31
CA LYS A 78 -17.11 23.08 -11.47
C LYS A 78 -16.06 22.42 -12.39
N PRO A 79 -15.52 21.24 -12.07
CA PRO A 79 -14.62 20.48 -12.95
C PRO A 79 -15.29 20.01 -14.23
N ASN A 80 -14.54 19.88 -15.32
CA ASN A 80 -15.04 19.47 -16.65
C ASN A 80 -16.12 20.38 -17.27
N HIS A 81 -16.21 21.64 -16.86
CA HIS A 81 -17.21 22.59 -17.34
C HIS A 81 -16.58 23.74 -18.12
N THR A 82 -17.27 24.17 -19.17
CA THR A 82 -16.85 25.31 -19.99
C THR A 82 -17.42 26.60 -19.43
N TYR A 83 -16.54 27.59 -19.22
CA TYR A 83 -16.87 28.90 -18.73
C TYR A 83 -16.45 29.98 -19.73
N THR A 84 -17.22 31.07 -19.77
CA THR A 84 -16.86 32.31 -20.45
C THR A 84 -16.53 33.39 -19.44
N PHE A 85 -15.50 34.18 -19.73
CA PHE A 85 -14.93 35.19 -18.84
C PHE A 85 -14.85 36.54 -19.57
N SER A 86 -15.39 37.59 -18.98
CA SER A 86 -15.26 38.96 -19.49
C SER A 86 -14.78 39.90 -18.38
N LEU A 87 -14.18 41.01 -18.80
CA LEU A 87 -13.51 41.96 -17.92
C LEU A 87 -14.07 43.36 -18.18
N GLY A 88 -14.30 44.15 -17.15
CA GLY A 88 -14.56 45.57 -17.29
C GLY A 88 -13.89 46.38 -16.19
N ILE A 89 -13.97 47.70 -16.31
CA ILE A 89 -13.34 48.65 -15.38
C ILE A 89 -14.43 49.26 -14.52
N TYR A 90 -14.15 49.47 -13.25
CA TYR A 90 -15.01 50.29 -12.39
C TYR A 90 -14.22 51.42 -11.75
N VAL A 91 -14.90 52.54 -11.55
CA VAL A 91 -14.43 53.69 -10.77
C VAL A 91 -15.54 54.05 -9.80
N GLU A 92 -15.26 53.93 -8.49
CA GLU A 92 -16.24 54.05 -7.42
C GLU A 92 -17.45 53.15 -7.69
N ASN A 93 -18.63 53.73 -7.93
CA ASN A 93 -19.88 53.00 -8.22
C ASN A 93 -20.22 52.92 -9.72
N THR A 94 -19.34 53.43 -10.59
CA THR A 94 -19.56 53.44 -12.04
C THR A 94 -18.86 52.26 -12.69
N PHE A 95 -19.60 51.49 -13.48
CA PHE A 95 -19.09 50.33 -14.21
C PHE A 95 -19.02 50.63 -15.71
N GLY A 96 -17.86 50.42 -16.30
CA GLY A 96 -17.64 50.54 -17.74
C GLY A 96 -18.16 49.34 -18.53
N PRO A 97 -18.08 49.40 -19.87
CA PRO A 97 -18.42 48.28 -20.73
C PRO A 97 -17.51 47.06 -20.48
N GLY A 98 -18.10 45.87 -20.60
CA GLY A 98 -17.36 44.62 -20.54
C GLY A 98 -16.61 44.34 -21.85
N SER A 99 -15.48 43.64 -21.74
CA SER A 99 -14.68 43.15 -22.87
C SER A 99 -15.44 42.08 -23.65
N ARG A 100 -14.92 41.75 -24.85
CA ARG A 100 -15.25 40.47 -25.48
C ARG A 100 -14.91 39.31 -24.54
N PRO A 101 -15.69 38.21 -24.54
CA PRO A 101 -15.45 37.09 -23.64
C PRO A 101 -14.34 36.18 -24.15
N SER A 102 -13.62 35.56 -23.22
CA SER A 102 -12.72 34.43 -23.47
C SER A 102 -13.31 33.15 -22.88
N GLN A 103 -13.01 32.00 -23.47
CA GLN A 103 -13.57 30.72 -23.05
C GLN A 103 -12.48 29.77 -22.55
N ALA A 104 -12.77 29.01 -21.49
CA ALA A 104 -11.93 27.91 -21.03
C ALA A 104 -12.78 26.77 -20.46
N ARG A 105 -12.35 25.53 -20.65
CA ARG A 105 -12.95 24.34 -20.02
C ARG A 105 -12.07 23.85 -18.89
N THR A 106 -12.61 23.76 -17.68
CA THR A 106 -11.86 23.25 -16.53
C THR A 106 -11.51 21.78 -16.72
N LEU A 107 -10.39 21.35 -16.12
CA LEU A 107 -9.92 19.97 -16.21
C LEU A 107 -10.91 18.99 -15.52
N PRO A 108 -11.07 17.76 -16.02
CA PRO A 108 -11.91 16.75 -15.38
C PRO A 108 -11.25 16.13 -14.14
N PHE A 109 -12.06 15.45 -13.34
CA PHE A 109 -11.55 14.50 -12.36
C PHE A 109 -11.02 13.24 -13.05
N ARG A 110 -9.98 12.64 -12.47
CA ARG A 110 -9.31 11.44 -13.00
C ARG A 110 -8.57 10.71 -11.89
N GLU A 111 -8.01 9.55 -12.21
CA GLU A 111 -7.06 8.85 -11.37
C GLU A 111 -5.80 9.69 -11.06
N PRO A 112 -5.05 9.39 -9.99
CA PRO A 112 -3.85 10.12 -9.64
C PRO A 112 -2.77 9.96 -10.70
N ASN A 113 -1.91 10.98 -10.83
CA ASN A 113 -0.69 10.80 -11.60
C ASN A 113 0.19 9.69 -10.98
N ARG A 114 0.99 9.05 -11.83
CA ARG A 114 2.09 8.18 -11.40
C ARG A 114 2.96 8.89 -10.36
N ILE A 115 3.28 8.18 -9.27
CA ILE A 115 4.28 8.63 -8.29
C ILE A 115 5.65 8.73 -8.98
N ARG A 116 6.34 9.85 -8.80
CA ARG A 116 7.65 10.08 -9.45
C ARG A 116 8.76 9.34 -8.71
N GLY A 117 9.65 8.71 -9.48
CA GLY A 117 10.77 7.93 -8.96
C GLY A 117 10.35 6.57 -8.43
N ALA A 118 11.26 5.92 -7.70
CA ALA A 118 11.04 4.63 -7.06
C ALA A 118 10.83 4.79 -5.55
N PRO A 119 10.09 3.88 -4.89
CA PRO A 119 10.07 3.83 -3.44
C PRO A 119 11.46 3.49 -2.90
N LEU A 120 11.81 4.07 -1.76
CA LEU A 120 13.11 3.93 -1.12
C LEU A 120 13.00 2.91 0.03
N PRO A 121 13.55 1.69 -0.12
CA PRO A 121 13.69 0.76 0.99
C PRO A 121 14.80 1.20 1.93
N PHE A 122 14.54 1.12 3.24
CA PHE A 122 15.52 1.37 4.27
C PHE A 122 15.18 0.60 5.54
N GLN A 123 16.21 0.28 6.31
CA GLN A 123 16.04 -0.41 7.58
C GLN A 123 15.75 0.57 8.70
N LYS A 124 14.76 0.26 9.53
CA LYS A 124 14.50 0.97 10.78
C LYS A 124 14.39 -0.06 11.90
N SER A 125 15.41 -0.13 12.75
CA SER A 125 15.55 -1.22 13.73
C SER A 125 15.53 -2.60 13.02
N GLN A 126 14.63 -3.50 13.40
CA GLN A 126 14.47 -4.84 12.80
C GLN A 126 13.45 -4.88 11.65
N GLU A 127 12.80 -3.76 11.33
CA GLU A 127 11.75 -3.71 10.30
C GLU A 127 12.29 -3.08 9.01
N LEU A 128 11.89 -3.65 7.87
CA LEU A 128 12.06 -3.01 6.58
C LEU A 128 10.97 -1.96 6.41
N HIS A 129 11.35 -0.74 6.06
CA HIS A 129 10.42 0.31 5.71
C HIS A 129 10.60 0.75 4.26
N LEU A 130 9.50 1.21 3.67
CA LEU A 130 9.51 1.91 2.39
C LEU A 130 9.12 3.37 2.60
N ARG A 131 9.81 4.27 1.88
CA ARG A 131 9.48 5.70 1.78
C ARG A 131 9.16 6.10 0.35
N TRP A 132 8.15 6.95 0.16
CA TRP A 132 7.79 7.49 -1.15
C TRP A 132 7.13 8.86 -1.04
N LEU A 133 6.95 9.53 -2.18
CA LEU A 133 6.29 10.83 -2.27
C LEU A 133 4.82 10.68 -2.69
N ASN A 134 4.00 11.67 -2.35
CA ASN A 134 2.66 11.78 -2.91
C ASN A 134 2.69 12.03 -4.44
N PRO A 135 1.65 11.61 -5.18
CA PRO A 135 1.45 12.06 -6.56
C PRO A 135 1.45 13.59 -6.66
N VAL A 136 2.12 14.14 -7.67
CA VAL A 136 2.15 15.59 -7.94
C VAL A 136 0.75 16.15 -8.19
N ASP A 137 -0.12 15.33 -8.79
CA ASP A 137 -1.52 15.63 -9.04
C ASP A 137 -2.35 14.40 -8.65
N ASN A 138 -3.24 14.56 -7.66
CA ASN A 138 -4.12 13.50 -7.18
C ASN A 138 -5.35 13.29 -8.08
N GLY A 139 -5.43 13.95 -9.24
CA GLY A 139 -6.55 13.82 -10.16
C GLY A 139 -7.80 14.59 -9.71
N GLY A 140 -7.72 15.36 -8.63
CA GLY A 140 -8.80 16.16 -8.07
C GLY A 140 -9.67 15.45 -7.02
N ALA A 141 -9.36 14.20 -6.68
CA ALA A 141 -9.96 13.48 -5.57
C ALA A 141 -8.90 13.11 -4.52
N ALA A 142 -9.31 12.96 -3.26
CA ALA A 142 -8.41 12.54 -2.19
C ALA A 142 -7.85 11.12 -2.46
N ILE A 143 -6.57 10.91 -2.15
CA ILE A 143 -5.97 9.57 -2.18
C ILE A 143 -6.57 8.74 -1.04
N GLN A 144 -6.97 7.51 -1.33
CA GLN A 144 -7.63 6.59 -0.39
C GLN A 144 -6.70 5.48 0.09
N ALA A 145 -5.83 4.96 -0.79
CA ALA A 145 -4.89 3.89 -0.46
C ALA A 145 -3.65 3.95 -1.36
N PHE A 146 -2.60 3.25 -0.93
CA PHE A 146 -1.42 2.92 -1.71
C PHE A 146 -1.30 1.40 -1.86
N TRP A 147 -0.84 0.97 -3.03
CA TRP A 147 -0.53 -0.42 -3.32
C TRP A 147 0.96 -0.59 -3.48
N ILE A 148 1.53 -1.59 -2.83
CA ILE A 148 2.95 -1.93 -2.92
C ILE A 148 3.03 -3.27 -3.64
N ALA A 149 3.73 -3.29 -4.77
CA ALA A 149 4.11 -4.54 -5.40
C ALA A 149 5.53 -4.91 -4.94
N ILE A 150 5.66 -6.11 -4.40
CA ILE A 150 6.87 -6.69 -3.85
C ILE A 150 7.35 -7.76 -4.82
N HIS A 151 8.57 -7.60 -5.32
CA HIS A 151 9.21 -8.54 -6.22
C HIS A 151 10.37 -9.22 -5.50
N ASP A 152 10.29 -10.53 -5.30
CA ASP A 152 11.49 -11.32 -4.99
C ASP A 152 12.29 -11.43 -6.28
N VAL A 153 13.55 -10.95 -6.30
CA VAL A 153 14.42 -10.97 -7.48
C VAL A 153 14.65 -12.40 -8.00
N TYR A 154 14.48 -13.41 -7.14
CA TYR A 154 14.60 -14.82 -7.49
C TYR A 154 13.24 -15.49 -7.75
N GLY A 155 12.13 -14.81 -7.47
CA GLY A 155 10.77 -15.30 -7.70
C GLY A 155 10.27 -14.93 -9.10
N ALA A 156 9.24 -15.63 -9.57
CA ALA A 156 8.64 -15.39 -10.89
C ALA A 156 7.51 -14.35 -10.89
N SER A 157 6.99 -13.96 -9.71
CA SER A 157 5.78 -13.12 -9.60
C SER A 157 5.89 -12.06 -8.50
N PHE A 158 5.09 -11.00 -8.66
CA PHE A 158 4.96 -9.93 -7.68
C PHE A 158 3.85 -10.27 -6.68
N LEU A 159 4.15 -10.15 -5.39
CA LEU A 159 3.14 -10.09 -4.34
C LEU A 159 2.59 -8.66 -4.27
N ILE A 160 1.29 -8.50 -4.03
CA ILE A 160 0.65 -7.18 -3.91
C ILE A 160 0.17 -7.01 -2.48
N ASN A 161 0.56 -5.91 -1.84
CA ASN A 161 0.11 -5.50 -0.53
C ASN A 161 -0.61 -4.15 -0.60
N ARG A 162 -1.80 -4.05 0.00
CA ARG A 162 -2.58 -2.81 0.07
C ARG A 162 -2.35 -2.13 1.41
N ILE A 163 -2.04 -0.84 1.37
CA ILE A 163 -1.83 -0.01 2.55
C ILE A 163 -2.79 1.18 2.52
N ASP A 164 -3.61 1.34 3.55
CA ASP A 164 -4.47 2.51 3.69
C ASP A 164 -3.67 3.77 4.04
N VAL A 165 -4.13 4.94 3.59
CA VAL A 165 -3.42 6.23 3.77
C VAL A 165 -3.18 6.55 5.24
N ILE A 166 -4.08 6.16 6.15
CA ILE A 166 -3.90 6.36 7.60
C ILE A 166 -2.67 5.60 8.09
N SER A 167 -2.46 4.36 7.62
CA SER A 167 -1.31 3.55 7.97
C SER A 167 0.00 4.14 7.46
N ALA A 168 0.00 4.67 6.22
CA ALA A 168 1.16 5.32 5.62
C ALA A 168 1.44 6.74 6.18
N SER A 169 0.43 7.39 6.77
CA SER A 169 0.53 8.76 7.31
C SER A 169 0.78 8.81 8.82
N ARG A 170 0.56 7.71 9.55
CA ARG A 170 0.81 7.60 11.00
C ARG A 170 2.25 7.93 11.41
N THR A 171 3.18 7.88 10.46
CA THR A 171 4.62 8.16 10.60
C THR A 171 5.03 9.59 10.22
N LEU A 172 4.10 10.46 9.79
CA LEU A 172 4.36 11.84 9.34
C LEU A 172 4.64 12.85 10.47
N TYR A 173 4.90 12.40 11.70
CA TYR A 173 5.35 13.29 12.76
C TYR A 173 6.69 13.93 12.32
N ASN A 174 6.66 15.25 12.05
CA ASN A 174 7.79 16.18 11.76
C ASN A 174 7.86 16.79 10.34
N ASN A 175 6.76 17.25 9.74
CA ASN A 175 6.80 18.04 8.48
C ASN A 175 7.53 17.35 7.29
N SER A 176 7.59 16.03 7.28
CA SER A 176 8.22 15.28 6.20
C SER A 176 7.32 15.21 4.95
N LEU A 177 7.87 15.44 3.76
CA LEU A 177 7.17 15.27 2.49
C LEU A 177 6.94 13.78 2.12
N TRP A 178 7.62 12.89 2.84
CA TRP A 178 7.67 11.45 2.58
C TRP A 178 6.62 10.70 3.37
N LEU A 179 5.88 9.84 2.67
CA LEU A 179 5.06 8.79 3.28
C LEU A 179 5.94 7.58 3.60
N GLU A 180 5.63 6.87 4.68
CA GLU A 180 6.41 5.73 5.15
C GLU A 180 5.50 4.62 5.68
N THR A 181 5.80 3.38 5.34
CA THR A 181 5.19 2.19 5.97
C THR A 181 6.24 1.10 6.18
N SER A 182 6.02 0.26 7.18
CA SER A 182 6.72 -1.01 7.33
C SER A 182 6.26 -1.99 6.25
N VAL A 183 7.18 -2.79 5.74
CA VAL A 183 6.91 -3.93 4.86
C VAL A 183 7.31 -5.19 5.61
N ASP A 184 6.39 -6.15 5.65
CA ASP A 184 6.55 -7.37 6.40
C ASP A 184 6.35 -8.62 5.52
N ASN A 185 6.43 -9.79 6.16
CA ASN A 185 6.28 -11.09 5.51
C ASN A 185 7.33 -11.36 4.42
N LEU A 186 8.50 -10.71 4.55
CA LEU A 186 9.63 -10.92 3.66
C LEU A 186 10.51 -12.06 4.18
N ILE A 187 11.02 -12.86 3.26
CA ILE A 187 11.94 -13.95 3.57
C ILE A 187 13.30 -13.33 3.89
N PRO A 188 13.95 -13.69 5.01
CA PRO A 188 15.27 -13.16 5.37
C PRO A 188 16.34 -13.46 4.32
N ARG A 189 17.33 -12.55 4.20
CA ARG A 189 18.48 -12.64 3.27
C ARG A 189 18.14 -12.66 1.77
N ARG A 190 16.88 -12.43 1.40
CA ARG A 190 16.44 -12.36 0.00
C ARG A 190 16.52 -10.94 -0.53
N LEU A 191 16.69 -10.82 -1.85
CA LEU A 191 16.71 -9.54 -2.55
C LEU A 191 15.30 -9.20 -3.03
N TYR A 192 14.82 -8.03 -2.62
CA TYR A 192 13.50 -7.53 -3.00
C TYR A 192 13.58 -6.22 -3.77
N GLN A 193 12.67 -6.05 -4.71
CA GLN A 193 12.40 -4.78 -5.38
C GLN A 193 10.95 -4.38 -5.16
N PHE A 194 10.70 -3.07 -5.11
CA PHE A 194 9.41 -2.52 -4.74
C PHE A 194 8.95 -1.48 -5.77
N ARG A 195 7.65 -1.39 -6.01
CA ARG A 195 7.02 -0.29 -6.74
C ARG A 195 5.67 0.03 -6.11
N ILE A 196 5.21 1.27 -6.31
CA ILE A 196 4.02 1.79 -5.64
C ILE A 196 3.00 2.40 -6.60
N SER A 197 1.72 2.25 -6.30
CA SER A 197 0.59 2.90 -7.00
C SER A 197 -0.33 3.57 -5.98
N ALA A 198 -0.89 4.74 -6.32
CA ALA A 198 -1.85 5.47 -5.48
C ALA A 198 -3.26 5.32 -6.05
N THR A 199 -4.27 5.13 -5.20
CA THR A 199 -5.68 5.01 -5.63
C THR A 199 -6.52 6.13 -5.06
N ASN A 200 -7.38 6.70 -5.91
CA ASN A 200 -8.47 7.59 -5.50
C ASN A 200 -9.82 7.02 -5.97
N ALA A 201 -10.91 7.77 -5.77
CA ALA A 201 -12.27 7.37 -6.17
C ALA A 201 -12.47 7.12 -7.69
N PHE A 202 -11.52 7.53 -8.54
CA PHE A 202 -11.55 7.37 -9.99
C PHE A 202 -10.64 6.25 -10.51
N GLY A 203 -9.80 5.66 -9.65
CA GLY A 203 -8.94 4.54 -10.03
C GLY A 203 -7.52 4.61 -9.47
N PRO A 204 -6.71 3.58 -9.72
CA PRO A 204 -5.29 3.54 -9.38
C PRO A 204 -4.44 4.30 -10.39
N SER A 205 -3.34 4.90 -9.94
CA SER A 205 -2.31 5.42 -10.82
C SER A 205 -1.54 4.28 -11.49
N ALA A 206 -0.83 4.59 -12.57
CA ALA A 206 0.27 3.74 -13.03
C ALA A 206 1.29 3.49 -11.89
N TRP A 207 1.94 2.32 -11.93
CA TRP A 207 2.99 1.94 -10.98
C TRP A 207 4.23 2.84 -11.14
N SER A 208 4.86 3.17 -10.02
CA SER A 208 6.14 3.91 -9.93
C SER A 208 7.30 3.17 -10.58
N ASP A 209 8.49 3.77 -10.57
CA ASP A 209 9.71 3.06 -10.95
C ASP A 209 9.99 1.94 -9.93
N LEU A 210 10.65 0.87 -10.38
CA LEU A 210 11.12 -0.19 -9.49
C LEU A 210 12.27 0.34 -8.64
N SER A 211 12.26 0.01 -7.34
CA SER A 211 13.36 0.31 -6.44
C SER A 211 14.63 -0.44 -6.84
N GLN A 212 15.77 0.04 -6.32
CA GLN A 212 16.95 -0.81 -6.25
C GLN A 212 16.66 -2.05 -5.39
N SER A 213 17.38 -3.13 -5.67
CA SER A 213 17.27 -4.36 -4.89
C SER A 213 17.76 -4.12 -3.47
N PHE A 214 16.94 -4.49 -2.49
CA PHE A 214 17.26 -4.40 -1.08
C PHE A 214 17.34 -5.82 -0.50
N GLN A 215 18.43 -6.13 0.21
CA GLN A 215 18.55 -7.40 0.91
C GLN A 215 17.83 -7.31 2.24
N SER A 216 16.79 -8.11 2.44
CA SER A 216 16.17 -8.24 3.76
C SER A 216 17.24 -8.72 4.76
N LEU A 217 17.37 -8.02 5.89
CA LEU A 217 18.32 -8.42 6.92
C LEU A 217 17.94 -9.80 7.48
N THR A 218 18.93 -10.47 8.08
CA THR A 218 18.65 -11.55 9.04
C THR A 218 17.68 -11.00 10.07
N HIS A 219 16.51 -11.63 10.19
CA HIS A 219 15.64 -11.42 11.33
C HIS A 219 16.47 -11.73 12.59
N CYS A 220 16.95 -10.70 13.27
CA CYS A 220 17.60 -10.85 14.55
C CYS A 220 16.51 -10.69 15.62
N ASP A 221 16.30 -11.80 16.31
CA ASP A 221 15.96 -11.86 17.72
C ASP A 221 14.47 -11.76 18.09
N LEU A 222 13.70 -12.68 17.53
CA LEU A 222 12.73 -13.44 18.33
C LEU A 222 12.63 -14.89 17.88
N VAL A 223 13.71 -15.46 17.34
CA VAL A 223 13.72 -16.91 17.07
C VAL A 223 13.64 -17.66 18.39
N ARG A 224 12.46 -18.18 18.74
CA ARG A 224 12.36 -19.17 19.82
C ARG A 224 12.90 -20.49 19.27
N GLY A 225 13.95 -21.01 19.91
CA GLY A 225 14.58 -22.27 19.50
C GLY A 225 16.08 -22.30 19.72
N ILE A 226 16.72 -23.33 19.18
CA ILE A 226 18.17 -23.53 19.29
C ILE A 226 18.87 -22.34 18.60
N PRO A 227 19.80 -21.62 19.28
CA PRO A 227 20.58 -20.56 18.65
C PRO A 227 21.25 -21.08 17.37
N ILE A 228 21.28 -20.30 16.30
CA ILE A 228 21.94 -20.67 15.04
C ILE A 228 23.40 -21.10 15.27
N THR A 229 24.03 -20.55 16.31
CA THR A 229 25.40 -20.89 16.76
C THR A 229 25.56 -22.28 17.40
N ARG A 230 24.46 -22.95 17.79
CA ARG A 230 24.43 -24.32 18.32
C ARG A 230 23.88 -25.35 17.33
N LEU A 231 23.37 -24.91 16.18
CA LEU A 231 23.01 -25.83 15.10
C LEU A 231 24.31 -26.39 14.51
N ARG A 232 24.62 -27.66 14.80
CA ARG A 232 25.78 -28.30 14.20
C ARG A 232 25.60 -28.30 12.68
N THR A 233 26.64 -27.92 11.95
CA THR A 233 26.73 -27.84 10.48
C THR A 233 26.50 -29.17 9.75
N HIS A 234 26.14 -30.25 10.46
CA HIS A 234 25.89 -31.58 9.94
C HIS A 234 24.42 -31.99 9.92
N HIS A 235 23.49 -31.21 10.49
CA HIS A 235 22.06 -31.54 10.45
C HIS A 235 21.39 -30.90 9.24
N THR A 236 21.21 -31.70 8.19
CA THR A 236 20.60 -31.32 6.90
C THR A 236 19.12 -30.93 6.98
N CYS A 237 18.51 -30.93 8.17
CA CYS A 237 17.06 -30.81 8.39
C CYS A 237 16.68 -29.77 9.43
N SER A 238 17.45 -28.70 9.52
CA SER A 238 17.05 -27.50 10.27
C SER A 238 16.24 -26.58 9.38
N PHE A 239 15.16 -26.02 9.92
CA PHE A 239 14.23 -25.17 9.20
C PHE A 239 13.92 -23.91 9.98
N ILE A 240 13.63 -22.84 9.23
CA ILE A 240 13.01 -21.62 9.72
C ILE A 240 11.53 -21.70 9.36
N LEU A 241 10.67 -21.69 10.36
CA LEU A 241 9.22 -21.61 10.19
C LEU A 241 8.76 -20.21 10.58
N SER A 242 8.13 -19.52 9.64
CA SER A 242 7.51 -18.20 9.84
C SER A 242 6.03 -18.29 9.48
N ASP A 243 5.16 -18.18 10.49
CA ASP A 243 3.72 -18.07 10.26
C ASP A 243 3.30 -16.67 9.78
N ARG A 244 4.10 -15.66 10.12
CA ARG A 244 3.99 -14.29 9.62
C ARG A 244 4.23 -14.26 8.12
N ALA A 245 5.41 -14.72 7.67
CA ALA A 245 5.74 -14.82 6.25
C ALA A 245 5.09 -16.01 5.53
N GLU A 246 4.39 -16.88 6.26
CA GLU A 246 3.78 -18.13 5.77
C GLU A 246 4.79 -19.02 5.02
N THR A 247 6.01 -19.10 5.53
CA THR A 247 7.11 -19.79 4.86
C THR A 247 7.74 -20.84 5.76
N LEU A 248 8.23 -21.89 5.09
CA LEU A 248 9.14 -22.86 5.65
C LEU A 248 10.41 -22.85 4.80
N ALA A 249 11.51 -22.40 5.38
CA ALA A 249 12.79 -22.30 4.71
C ALA A 249 13.78 -23.30 5.29
N LYS A 250 14.50 -24.00 4.43
CA LYS A 250 15.59 -24.89 4.85
C LYS A 250 16.78 -24.03 5.26
N VAL A 251 17.45 -24.36 6.35
CA VAL A 251 18.62 -23.58 6.80
C VAL A 251 19.85 -23.91 5.95
N SER A 252 19.99 -25.18 5.56
CA SER A 252 21.17 -25.66 4.82
C SER A 252 21.17 -25.31 3.34
N SER A 253 20.01 -24.96 2.77
CA SER A 253 19.87 -24.54 1.38
C SER A 253 19.01 -23.29 1.32
N GLN A 254 19.20 -22.40 0.35
CA GLN A 254 18.30 -21.24 0.21
C GLN A 254 16.88 -21.63 -0.25
N GLN A 255 16.50 -22.91 -0.22
CA GLN A 255 15.18 -23.37 -0.61
C GLN A 255 14.15 -23.03 0.47
N PHE A 256 12.95 -22.69 0.02
CA PHE A 256 11.81 -22.46 0.89
C PHE A 256 10.53 -22.81 0.14
N THR A 257 9.45 -22.95 0.88
CA THR A 257 8.11 -23.04 0.32
C THR A 257 7.16 -22.12 1.07
N TYR A 258 6.12 -21.68 0.37
CA TYR A 258 4.97 -21.06 1.01
C TYR A 258 4.02 -22.14 1.54
N GLY A 259 3.45 -21.88 2.70
CA GLY A 259 2.32 -22.61 3.28
C GLY A 259 1.11 -21.70 3.45
N TRP A 260 0.03 -22.23 4.00
CA TRP A 260 -1.11 -21.45 4.48
C TRP A 260 -1.01 -21.37 6.00
N ARG A 261 -0.97 -20.18 6.58
CA ARG A 261 -0.93 -20.05 8.05
C ARG A 261 -2.29 -20.37 8.67
N GLY A 262 -2.25 -20.83 9.91
CA GLY A 262 -3.45 -20.88 10.74
C GLY A 262 -3.96 -19.48 11.08
N HIS A 263 -5.27 -19.30 11.13
CA HIS A 263 -5.87 -18.02 11.46
C HIS A 263 -5.40 -17.49 12.83
N PHE A 264 -5.39 -18.38 13.83
CA PHE A 264 -5.04 -18.11 15.22
C PHE A 264 -3.55 -18.29 15.56
N SER A 265 -2.69 -18.47 14.54
CA SER A 265 -1.24 -18.55 14.72
C SER A 265 -0.68 -17.21 15.28
N PRO A 266 0.30 -17.23 16.19
CA PRO A 266 0.73 -16.06 16.98
C PRO A 266 1.34 -14.90 16.19
N LYS A 267 1.93 -15.14 15.00
CA LYS A 267 2.50 -14.14 14.06
C LYS A 267 3.57 -13.20 14.64
N SER A 268 3.97 -13.42 15.89
CA SER A 268 4.83 -12.51 16.65
C SER A 268 6.30 -12.89 16.59
N PHE A 269 6.60 -14.12 16.16
CA PHE A 269 7.96 -14.64 16.11
C PHE A 269 8.11 -15.79 15.11
N ASP A 270 9.32 -15.96 14.60
CA ASP A 270 9.71 -17.11 13.80
C ASP A 270 10.34 -18.18 14.72
N VAL A 271 10.37 -19.43 14.27
CA VAL A 271 11.08 -20.51 14.99
C VAL A 271 12.12 -21.17 14.09
N ILE A 272 13.27 -21.48 14.67
CA ILE A 272 14.32 -22.24 14.01
C ILE A 272 14.58 -23.49 14.83
N GLY A 273 14.53 -24.64 14.17
CA GLY A 273 14.76 -25.90 14.82
C GLY A 273 14.95 -27.03 13.83
N GLU A 274 15.46 -28.14 14.34
CA GLU A 274 15.40 -29.40 13.62
C GLU A 274 13.95 -29.84 13.46
N MET A 275 13.66 -30.47 12.33
CA MET A 275 12.33 -31.00 12.05
C MET A 275 12.25 -32.48 12.42
N ILE A 276 11.12 -32.90 12.95
CA ILE A 276 10.85 -34.30 13.33
C ILE A 276 9.40 -34.68 13.01
N ALA A 277 9.15 -35.94 12.68
CA ALA A 277 7.80 -36.45 12.50
C ALA A 277 7.15 -36.77 13.86
N SER A 278 5.85 -36.54 14.00
CA SER A 278 5.12 -36.95 15.21
C SER A 278 4.73 -38.43 15.21
N GLU A 279 4.46 -38.95 16.40
CA GLU A 279 3.85 -40.26 16.60
C GLU A 279 2.63 -40.12 17.52
N PRO A 280 1.39 -40.34 17.03
CA PRO A 280 1.02 -40.67 15.66
C PRO A 280 1.17 -39.46 14.71
N LEU A 281 1.37 -39.71 13.41
CA LEU A 281 1.57 -38.67 12.39
C LEU A 281 0.40 -37.69 12.27
N ASN A 282 -0.82 -38.15 12.56
CA ASN A 282 -1.99 -37.30 12.52
C ASN A 282 -2.26 -36.56 13.84
N ALA A 283 -1.51 -36.85 14.90
CA ALA A 283 -1.73 -36.30 16.24
C ALA A 283 -3.20 -36.39 16.71
N SER A 284 -3.90 -37.49 16.38
CA SER A 284 -5.26 -37.75 16.88
C SER A 284 -5.30 -38.00 18.39
N THR A 285 -4.16 -38.35 18.97
CA THR A 285 -3.92 -38.51 20.41
C THR A 285 -2.64 -37.74 20.81
N PRO A 286 -2.40 -37.53 22.11
CA PRO A 286 -1.14 -36.95 22.59
C PRO A 286 0.08 -37.69 22.02
N LEU A 287 1.12 -36.93 21.68
CA LEU A 287 2.28 -37.47 20.98
C LEU A 287 3.08 -38.44 21.87
N GLN A 288 3.27 -39.67 21.39
CA GLN A 288 4.01 -40.72 22.05
C GLN A 288 5.50 -40.40 22.11
N ASN A 289 6.04 -39.79 21.05
CA ASN A 289 7.44 -39.36 20.95
C ASN A 289 7.67 -37.93 21.49
N SER A 290 6.97 -37.55 22.57
CA SER A 290 7.02 -36.19 23.14
C SER A 290 8.44 -35.72 23.51
N GLN A 291 9.29 -36.62 24.01
CA GLN A 291 10.68 -36.30 24.35
C GLN A 291 11.52 -35.91 23.11
N ASP A 292 11.28 -36.55 21.97
CA ASP A 292 11.98 -36.24 20.73
C ASP A 292 11.43 -34.97 20.06
N VAL A 293 10.13 -34.71 20.26
CA VAL A 293 9.42 -33.52 19.78
C VAL A 293 9.82 -32.25 20.53
N TYR A 294 10.15 -32.36 21.83
CA TYR A 294 10.45 -31.22 22.67
C TYR A 294 11.56 -30.33 22.07
N GLY A 295 11.25 -29.05 21.87
CA GLY A 295 12.18 -28.08 21.30
C GLY A 295 12.45 -28.22 19.80
N ARG A 296 11.60 -28.95 19.06
CA ARG A 296 11.73 -29.16 17.60
C ARG A 296 10.51 -28.68 16.82
N ILE A 297 10.67 -28.58 15.50
CA ILE A 297 9.55 -28.33 14.58
C ILE A 297 8.93 -29.68 14.21
N VAL A 298 7.62 -29.83 14.40
CA VAL A 298 6.95 -31.11 14.19
C VAL A 298 6.23 -31.16 12.85
N ILE A 299 6.42 -32.24 12.10
CA ILE A 299 5.62 -32.58 10.93
C ILE A 299 4.42 -33.41 11.37
N LEU A 300 3.23 -32.99 10.93
CA LEU A 300 1.97 -33.71 11.07
C LEU A 300 1.36 -33.98 9.68
N HIS A 301 0.59 -35.05 9.56
CA HIS A 301 -0.24 -35.30 8.38
C HIS A 301 -1.62 -34.70 8.56
N ARG A 302 -2.14 -34.12 7.48
CA ARG A 302 -3.55 -33.76 7.39
C ARG A 302 -4.40 -35.03 7.28
N ASP A 303 -5.46 -35.10 8.07
CA ASP A 303 -6.50 -36.13 7.98
C ASP A 303 -7.82 -35.55 8.52
N GLN A 304 -8.72 -36.42 9.02
CA GLN A 304 -9.99 -36.01 9.62
C GLN A 304 -9.85 -35.40 11.03
N THR A 305 -8.69 -35.55 11.68
CA THR A 305 -8.42 -34.95 12.99
C THR A 305 -8.43 -33.44 12.86
N SER A 306 -9.04 -32.74 13.84
CA SER A 306 -9.12 -31.28 13.81
C SER A 306 -7.72 -30.65 13.78
N PHE A 307 -7.59 -29.50 13.09
CA PHE A 307 -6.33 -28.76 13.10
C PHE A 307 -5.96 -28.26 14.50
N LEU A 308 -6.96 -27.96 15.33
CA LEU A 308 -6.76 -27.54 16.71
C LEU A 308 -6.08 -28.66 17.52
N ASP A 309 -6.61 -29.88 17.50
CA ASP A 309 -6.06 -31.00 18.28
C ASP A 309 -4.64 -31.35 17.83
N LYS A 310 -4.37 -31.28 16.52
CA LYS A 310 -3.03 -31.46 15.95
C LYS A 310 -2.02 -30.50 16.57
N VAL A 311 -2.31 -29.20 16.50
CA VAL A 311 -1.40 -28.15 17.00
C VAL A 311 -1.34 -28.18 18.52
N TRP A 312 -2.46 -28.47 19.18
CA TRP A 312 -2.56 -28.61 20.63
C TRP A 312 -1.66 -29.73 21.15
N HIS A 313 -1.79 -30.95 20.63
CA HIS A 313 -0.97 -32.08 21.07
C HIS A 313 0.52 -31.86 20.82
N ALA A 314 0.89 -31.27 19.67
CA ALA A 314 2.28 -30.89 19.42
C ALA A 314 2.79 -29.83 20.41
N GLN A 315 1.98 -28.82 20.72
CA GLN A 315 2.32 -27.79 21.72
C GLN A 315 2.49 -28.40 23.12
N GLN A 316 1.58 -29.29 23.54
CA GLN A 316 1.68 -29.97 24.84
C GLN A 316 2.92 -30.87 24.93
N ALA A 317 3.38 -31.41 23.80
CA ALA A 317 4.65 -32.14 23.71
C ALA A 317 5.90 -31.23 23.71
N GLY A 318 5.72 -29.90 23.75
CA GLY A 318 6.83 -28.94 23.78
C GLY A 318 7.42 -28.62 22.40
N ALA A 319 6.69 -28.85 21.32
CA ALA A 319 7.11 -28.44 19.98
C ALA A 319 7.33 -26.91 19.91
N LEU A 320 8.28 -26.47 19.10
CA LEU A 320 8.47 -25.04 18.80
C LEU A 320 7.50 -24.53 17.73
N GLY A 321 7.08 -25.39 16.83
CA GLY A 321 6.17 -25.05 15.74
C GLY A 321 5.73 -26.28 14.97
N VAL A 322 4.71 -26.12 14.14
CA VAL A 322 4.03 -27.25 13.48
C VAL A 322 3.93 -27.03 11.98
N VAL A 323 4.28 -28.06 11.21
CA VAL A 323 4.09 -28.13 9.77
C VAL A 323 3.11 -29.26 9.47
N ILE A 324 1.89 -28.92 9.08
CA ILE A 324 0.91 -29.91 8.63
C ILE A 324 1.09 -30.11 7.12
N ILE A 325 1.24 -31.35 6.68
CA ILE A 325 1.36 -31.70 5.27
C ILE A 325 0.02 -32.24 4.77
N ASP A 326 -0.50 -31.64 3.71
CA ASP A 326 -1.64 -32.16 2.95
C ASP A 326 -1.22 -33.35 2.08
N THR A 327 -0.93 -34.49 2.72
CA THR A 327 -0.47 -35.72 2.06
C THR A 327 -1.54 -36.33 1.16
N GLY A 328 -2.82 -36.14 1.50
CA GLY A 328 -3.97 -36.55 0.70
C GLY A 328 -4.23 -35.66 -0.54
N GLY A 329 -3.55 -34.53 -0.68
CA GLY A 329 -3.71 -33.61 -1.81
C GLY A 329 -5.08 -32.94 -1.87
N VAL A 330 -5.79 -32.83 -0.74
CA VAL A 330 -7.14 -32.24 -0.65
C VAL A 330 -7.13 -30.79 -1.13
N CYS A 331 -6.05 -30.06 -0.84
CA CYS A 331 -5.91 -28.66 -1.23
C CYS A 331 -5.61 -28.47 -2.71
N ARG A 332 -5.18 -29.51 -3.46
CA ARG A 332 -4.88 -29.42 -4.90
C ARG A 332 -3.97 -28.24 -5.32
N GLY A 333 -3.15 -27.72 -4.39
CA GLY A 333 -2.34 -26.52 -4.60
C GLY A 333 -3.06 -25.19 -4.42
N THR A 334 -4.39 -25.19 -4.25
CA THR A 334 -5.20 -24.00 -3.98
C THR A 334 -5.67 -24.00 -2.53
N PHE A 335 -5.08 -23.10 -1.73
CA PHE A 335 -5.45 -22.92 -0.33
C PHE A 335 -6.77 -22.12 -0.20
N ASP A 336 -7.88 -22.76 -0.59
CA ASP A 336 -9.22 -22.19 -0.71
C ASP A 336 -10.27 -22.95 0.13
N GLY A 337 -11.54 -22.65 -0.09
CA GLY A 337 -12.67 -23.25 0.62
C GLY A 337 -12.84 -24.75 0.37
N ASN A 338 -12.25 -25.31 -0.70
CA ASN A 338 -12.21 -26.75 -0.92
C ASN A 338 -11.09 -27.39 -0.09
N CYS A 339 -9.99 -26.66 0.11
CA CYS A 339 -8.91 -27.08 1.01
C CYS A 339 -9.38 -27.03 2.46
N VAL A 340 -9.84 -25.88 2.97
CA VAL A 340 -10.40 -25.77 4.34
C VAL A 340 -11.68 -24.96 4.25
N PHE A 341 -12.80 -25.62 4.56
CA PHE A 341 -14.13 -25.02 4.43
C PHE A 341 -14.23 -23.68 5.16
N GLY A 342 -14.91 -22.71 4.53
CA GLY A 342 -15.09 -21.37 5.09
C GLY A 342 -13.86 -20.46 5.07
N SER A 343 -12.68 -20.94 4.66
CA SER A 343 -11.44 -20.17 4.63
C SER A 343 -10.90 -20.02 3.21
N SER A 344 -10.23 -18.90 2.90
CA SER A 344 -9.58 -18.70 1.61
C SER A 344 -8.33 -17.83 1.75
N LYS A 345 -7.18 -18.38 1.36
CA LYS A 345 -5.91 -17.66 1.38
C LYS A 345 -5.92 -16.45 0.44
N ALA A 346 -6.59 -16.54 -0.70
CA ALA A 346 -6.71 -15.43 -1.66
C ALA A 346 -7.47 -14.22 -1.11
N LEU A 347 -8.32 -14.43 -0.09
CA LEU A 347 -9.04 -13.37 0.62
C LEU A 347 -8.26 -12.84 1.84
N GLY A 348 -7.05 -13.33 2.08
CA GLY A 348 -6.21 -12.94 3.22
C GLY A 348 -6.51 -13.70 4.53
N ASN A 349 -7.44 -14.66 4.50
CA ASN A 349 -7.81 -15.45 5.67
C ASN A 349 -6.78 -16.56 5.93
N GLY A 350 -6.44 -16.80 7.19
CA GLY A 350 -5.77 -18.04 7.61
C GLY A 350 -6.75 -19.22 7.62
N PHE A 351 -6.25 -20.45 7.60
CA PHE A 351 -7.15 -21.61 7.72
C PHE A 351 -7.73 -21.72 9.14
N GLY A 352 -8.95 -22.26 9.25
CA GLY A 352 -9.70 -22.31 10.50
C GLY A 352 -10.28 -20.95 10.92
N HIS A 353 -10.37 -19.98 10.00
CA HIS A 353 -10.91 -18.63 10.30
C HIS A 353 -12.37 -18.68 10.80
N THR A 354 -13.15 -19.65 10.34
CA THR A 354 -14.56 -19.83 10.73
C THR A 354 -14.73 -20.71 11.97
N ASP A 355 -13.63 -21.23 12.53
CA ASP A 355 -13.71 -22.05 13.73
C ASP A 355 -14.22 -21.21 14.90
N GLY A 356 -14.91 -21.87 15.83
CA GLY A 356 -15.26 -21.25 17.10
C GLY A 356 -14.01 -20.73 17.81
N HIS A 357 -14.20 -19.72 18.65
CA HIS A 357 -13.15 -19.11 19.46
C HIS A 357 -12.71 -20.01 20.64
N ASP A 358 -12.67 -21.33 20.43
CA ASP A 358 -12.38 -22.37 21.42
C ASP A 358 -10.92 -22.28 21.92
N ARG A 359 -10.27 -23.41 22.23
CA ARG A 359 -8.88 -23.49 22.71
C ARG A 359 -7.83 -22.86 21.78
N TRP A 360 -8.21 -22.32 20.62
CA TRP A 360 -7.32 -21.57 19.73
C TRP A 360 -6.58 -20.42 20.43
N TYR A 361 -7.21 -19.74 21.41
CA TYR A 361 -6.55 -18.69 22.19
C TYR A 361 -5.44 -19.18 23.10
N GLU A 362 -5.29 -20.49 23.30
CA GLU A 362 -4.22 -21.09 24.09
C GLU A 362 -3.05 -21.56 23.21
N ILE A 363 -3.18 -21.48 21.87
CA ILE A 363 -2.09 -21.76 20.96
C ILE A 363 -1.06 -20.62 21.01
N ARG A 364 0.21 -21.00 21.12
CA ARG A 364 1.37 -20.14 21.35
C ARG A 364 2.51 -20.43 20.40
N ILE A 365 2.42 -21.47 19.59
CA ILE A 365 3.45 -21.86 18.62
C ILE A 365 3.00 -21.58 17.19
N PRO A 366 3.90 -21.17 16.28
CA PRO A 366 3.57 -20.98 14.88
C PRO A 366 3.22 -22.30 14.19
N TYR A 367 2.23 -22.26 13.30
CA TYR A 367 1.84 -23.43 12.53
C TYR A 367 1.33 -23.09 11.13
N ILE A 368 1.71 -23.93 10.16
CA ILE A 368 1.34 -23.77 8.75
C ILE A 368 0.88 -25.10 8.14
N LEU A 369 0.07 -25.01 7.09
CA LEU A 369 -0.31 -26.11 6.22
C LEU A 369 0.44 -25.99 4.89
N ILE A 370 1.17 -27.02 4.48
CA ILE A 370 1.87 -27.08 3.19
C ILE A 370 1.32 -28.21 2.32
N THR A 371 1.51 -28.09 1.01
CA THR A 371 1.10 -29.14 0.07
C THR A 371 2.10 -30.30 0.06
N LYS A 372 1.66 -31.49 -0.38
CA LYS A 372 2.57 -32.61 -0.64
C LYS A 372 3.73 -32.25 -1.57
N ALA A 373 3.46 -31.49 -2.63
CA ALA A 373 4.48 -31.04 -3.58
C ALA A 373 5.52 -30.10 -2.94
N ALA A 374 5.06 -29.19 -2.08
CA ALA A 374 5.93 -28.29 -1.31
C ALA A 374 6.82 -29.07 -0.32
N ALA A 375 6.26 -30.07 0.36
CA ALA A 375 7.04 -30.95 1.23
C ALA A 375 8.08 -31.75 0.43
N ALA A 376 7.68 -32.32 -0.71
CA ALA A 376 8.55 -33.12 -1.58
C ALA A 376 9.71 -32.33 -2.18
N SER A 377 9.58 -31.02 -2.37
CA SER A 377 10.68 -30.18 -2.87
C SER A 377 11.67 -29.76 -1.78
N LEU A 378 11.22 -29.66 -0.54
CA LEU A 378 12.00 -29.06 0.55
C LEU A 378 12.67 -30.10 1.47
N LEU A 379 12.03 -31.24 1.67
CA LEU A 379 12.51 -32.32 2.54
C LEU A 379 13.56 -33.29 1.94
N PRO A 380 13.90 -33.34 0.64
CA PRO A 380 15.00 -34.19 0.15
C PRO A 380 16.32 -33.91 0.89
N GLY A 381 17.06 -34.97 1.20
CA GLY A 381 18.25 -34.89 2.06
C GLY A 381 17.94 -34.89 3.56
N CYS A 382 16.68 -35.15 3.93
CA CYS A 382 16.23 -35.46 5.27
C CYS A 382 15.68 -36.88 5.36
N ASP A 383 15.89 -37.54 6.51
CA ASP A 383 15.25 -38.82 6.85
C ASP A 383 13.72 -38.71 7.00
N LEU A 384 13.18 -37.50 6.80
CA LEU A 384 11.75 -37.17 6.84
C LEU A 384 11.05 -37.42 5.50
N GLN A 385 11.79 -37.67 4.42
CA GLN A 385 11.20 -37.89 3.08
C GLN A 385 10.24 -39.09 3.06
N LYS A 386 10.45 -40.09 3.93
CA LYS A 386 9.57 -41.24 4.09
C LYS A 386 8.16 -40.90 4.61
N PHE A 387 7.94 -39.68 5.07
CA PHE A 387 6.68 -39.21 5.64
C PHE A 387 5.92 -38.24 4.71
N ILE A 388 6.09 -38.33 3.39
CA ILE A 388 5.47 -37.40 2.41
C ILE A 388 4.41 -38.07 1.53
#